data_AF-A0A7S2VNG7-F1
#
_entry.id   AF-A0A7S2VNG7-F1
#
_cell.length_a   1.000
_cell.length_b   1.000
_cell.length_c   1.000
_cell.angle_alpha   90.00
_cell.angle_beta   90.00
_cell.angle_gamma   90.00
#
_symmetry.space_group_name_H-M   'P 1'
#
loop_
_entity.id
_entity.type
_entity.pdbx_description
1 polymer ?
#
loop_
_entity_poly.entity_id
_entity_poly.type
_entity_poly.pdbx_seq_one_letter_code
_entity_poly.pdbx_strand_id
1 'polypeptide(L)'
;MSAVLLAHTACKGIDSAVALVRKYVVQLRERGDRRGEVKMLHRLSTMSQVPPDALNSGQAALALATEIGDGVQEAAIKSTVTDLYVAMGKTDKAPNRKPAMKALGELVKAFEAQDKDRFQDAAKYMDGFYNALKQEDIELAITRVISKDPPTYMAFLEANGEQVADQKPVATTGQTAKTVLHEMMYFGFSSGGISYGPRYRPNRISTKRFNSTTRTISVLQLNDQSDQWERELGYNPSMLDGTLQHTAAAGYYPD
;
A
#
# COMPACT_ATOMS: atom_id res chain seq x y z
N MET A 1 13.09 1.31 24.28
CA MET A 1 13.76 2.32 23.42
C MET A 1 12.77 3.15 22.59
N SER A 2 11.68 2.58 22.05
CA SER A 2 10.76 3.30 21.14
C SER A 2 10.17 4.61 21.70
N ALA A 3 9.76 4.65 22.97
CA ALA A 3 9.25 5.87 23.60
C ALA A 3 10.31 6.98 23.75
N VAL A 4 11.54 6.60 24.12
CA VAL A 4 12.68 7.53 24.22
C VAL A 4 13.01 8.09 22.85
N LEU A 5 13.00 7.25 21.82
CA LEU A 5 13.26 7.66 20.45
C LEU A 5 12.21 8.64 19.93
N LEU A 6 10.92 8.32 20.14
CA LEU A 6 9.80 9.17 19.73
C LEU A 6 9.87 10.54 20.41
N ALA A 7 10.14 10.56 21.72
CA ALA A 7 10.34 11.79 22.48
C ALA A 7 11.55 12.58 21.95
N HIS A 8 12.66 11.91 21.63
CA HIS A 8 13.85 12.58 21.12
C HIS A 8 13.64 13.17 19.71
N THR A 9 12.89 12.47 18.85
CA THR A 9 12.47 12.98 17.53
C THR A 9 11.56 14.18 17.68
N ALA A 10 10.56 14.12 18.56
CA ALA A 10 9.60 15.20 18.80
C ALA A 10 10.26 16.45 19.42
N CYS A 11 11.21 16.26 20.33
CA CYS A 11 11.83 17.38 21.06
C CYS A 11 13.09 17.95 20.38
N LYS A 12 13.86 17.15 19.65
CA LYS A 12 15.19 17.55 19.12
C LYS A 12 15.41 17.22 17.64
N GLY A 13 14.38 16.77 16.93
CA GLY A 13 14.45 16.46 15.51
C GLY A 13 15.02 15.07 15.19
N ILE A 14 14.84 14.67 13.93
CA ILE A 14 15.20 13.34 13.43
C ILE A 14 16.71 13.08 13.49
N ASP A 15 17.55 14.07 13.19
CA ASP A 15 19.02 13.92 13.18
C ASP A 15 19.57 13.56 14.56
N SER A 16 19.03 14.21 15.59
CA SER A 16 19.40 13.93 16.99
C SER A 16 18.99 12.52 17.40
N ALA A 17 17.81 12.06 16.96
CA ALA A 17 17.36 10.71 17.20
C ALA A 17 18.21 9.67 16.46
N VAL A 18 18.58 9.92 15.20
CA VAL A 18 19.49 9.06 14.42
C VAL A 18 20.85 8.93 15.10
N ALA A 19 21.43 10.04 15.57
CA ALA A 19 22.69 10.04 16.31
C ALA A 19 22.61 9.20 17.59
N LEU A 20 21.48 9.29 18.32
CA LEU A 20 21.24 8.47 19.51
C LEU A 20 21.19 6.97 19.17
N VAL A 21 20.49 6.56 18.10
CA VAL A 21 20.45 5.15 17.69
C VAL A 21 21.84 4.66 17.28
N ARG A 22 22.62 5.45 16.53
CA ARG A 22 24.00 5.09 16.17
C ARG A 22 24.86 4.82 17.40
N LYS A 23 24.79 5.69 18.41
CA LYS A 23 25.49 5.48 19.68
C LYS A 23 25.05 4.19 20.37
N TYR A 24 23.75 3.90 20.35
CA TYR A 24 23.21 2.71 20.99
C TYR A 24 23.60 1.41 20.26
N VAL A 25 23.68 1.41 18.93
CA VAL A 25 24.24 0.30 18.14
C VAL A 25 25.66 -0.05 18.59
N VAL A 26 26.52 0.95 18.79
CA VAL A 26 27.90 0.74 19.28
C VAL A 26 27.90 0.09 20.66
N GLN A 27 27.07 0.58 21.58
CA GLN A 27 26.95 -0.01 22.92
C GLN A 27 26.45 -1.46 22.91
N LEU A 28 25.53 -1.79 22.00
CA LEU A 28 25.02 -3.16 21.84
C LEU A 28 26.11 -4.09 21.30
N ARG A 29 26.93 -3.62 20.35
CA ARG A 29 28.11 -4.35 19.86
C ARG A 29 29.11 -4.64 20.96
N GLU A 30 29.48 -3.64 21.75
CA GLU A 30 30.43 -3.77 22.87
C GLU A 30 29.94 -4.77 23.92
N ARG A 31 28.62 -4.86 24.12
CA ARG A 31 27.99 -5.81 25.05
C ARG A 31 27.76 -7.21 24.46
N GLY A 32 27.99 -7.40 23.16
CA GLY A 32 27.67 -8.63 22.45
C GLY A 32 26.18 -8.90 22.27
N ASP A 33 25.29 -7.92 22.47
CA ASP A 33 23.85 -8.06 22.24
C ASP A 33 23.52 -7.95 20.76
N ARG A 34 23.73 -9.05 20.03
CA ARG A 34 23.49 -9.13 18.59
C ARG A 34 22.03 -8.90 18.23
N ARG A 35 21.08 -9.40 19.02
CA ARG A 35 19.65 -9.27 18.72
C ARG A 35 19.17 -7.84 18.89
N GLY A 36 19.66 -7.16 19.93
CA GLY A 36 19.46 -5.72 20.11
C GLY A 36 20.08 -4.91 18.98
N GLU A 37 21.28 -5.28 18.53
CA GLU A 37 21.99 -4.64 17.43
C GLU A 37 21.16 -4.68 16.13
N VAL A 38 20.63 -5.85 15.75
CA VAL A 38 19.75 -6.01 14.58
C VAL A 38 18.56 -5.05 14.65
N LYS A 39 17.86 -5.00 15.79
CA LYS A 39 16.69 -4.12 15.97
C LYS A 39 17.03 -2.65 15.75
N MET A 40 18.19 -2.22 16.23
CA MET A 40 18.60 -0.81 16.14
C MET A 40 19.13 -0.45 14.75
N LEU A 41 19.83 -1.37 14.08
CA LEU A 41 20.21 -1.20 12.67
C LEU A 41 18.99 -1.15 11.76
N HIS A 42 17.99 -2.01 11.99
CA HIS A 42 16.71 -1.96 11.27
C HIS A 42 16.02 -0.62 11.52
N ARG A 43 16.01 -0.13 12.77
CA ARG A 43 15.45 1.20 13.09
C ARG A 43 16.16 2.33 12.34
N LEU A 44 17.50 2.30 12.26
CA LEU A 44 18.26 3.28 11.48
C LEU A 44 17.86 3.29 10.00
N SER A 45 17.61 2.11 9.42
CA SER A 45 17.15 2.00 8.03
C SER A 45 15.81 2.68 7.78
N THR A 46 14.92 2.72 8.77
CA THR A 46 13.60 3.37 8.67
C THR A 46 13.61 4.87 9.01
N MET A 47 14.67 5.37 9.64
CA MET A 47 14.75 6.76 10.12
C MET A 47 15.64 7.66 9.26
N SER A 48 16.57 7.08 8.51
CA SER A 48 17.49 7.85 7.67
C SER A 48 16.73 8.55 6.55
N GLN A 49 16.87 9.87 6.44
CA GLN A 49 16.34 10.65 5.32
C GLN A 49 17.20 10.53 4.06
N VAL A 50 18.41 9.99 4.19
CA VAL A 50 19.35 9.78 3.08
C VAL A 50 19.21 8.32 2.61
N PRO A 51 18.72 8.06 1.38
CA PRO A 51 18.42 6.70 0.92
C PRO A 51 19.63 5.73 0.92
N PRO A 52 20.85 6.15 0.53
CA PRO A 52 22.04 5.30 0.67
C PRO A 52 22.33 4.87 2.12
N ASP A 53 22.18 5.77 3.08
CA ASP A 53 22.42 5.49 4.50
C ASP A 53 21.35 4.57 5.10
N ALA A 54 20.09 4.76 4.67
CA ALA A 54 18.99 3.88 5.00
C ALA A 54 19.27 2.46 4.51
N LEU A 55 19.68 2.34 3.25
CA LEU A 55 19.98 1.06 2.62
C LEU A 55 21.16 0.36 3.28
N ASN A 56 22.26 1.07 3.54
CA ASN A 56 23.43 0.53 4.23
C ASN A 56 23.06 -0.03 5.61
N SER A 57 22.24 0.70 6.37
CA SER A 57 21.78 0.28 7.70
C SER A 57 20.88 -0.96 7.60
N GLY A 58 19.98 -1.00 6.61
CA GLY A 58 19.08 -2.13 6.38
C GLY A 58 19.83 -3.39 5.94
N GLN A 59 20.83 -3.26 5.06
CA GLN A 59 21.69 -4.37 4.64
C GLN A 59 22.53 -4.92 5.79
N ALA A 60 23.10 -4.03 6.62
CA ALA A 60 23.83 -4.45 7.81
C ALA A 60 22.92 -5.19 8.81
N ALA A 61 21.69 -4.70 9.02
CA ALA A 61 20.70 -5.38 9.85
C ALA A 61 20.35 -6.76 9.29
N LEU A 62 20.17 -6.87 7.97
CA LEU A 62 19.80 -8.12 7.30
C LEU A 62 20.91 -9.17 7.41
N ALA A 63 22.15 -8.76 7.15
CA ALA A 63 23.31 -9.62 7.26
C ALA A 63 23.44 -10.21 8.67
N LEU A 64 23.31 -9.35 9.69
CA LEU A 64 23.39 -9.78 11.09
C LEU A 64 22.20 -10.65 11.51
N ALA A 65 20.97 -10.32 11.07
CA ALA A 65 19.78 -11.14 11.33
C ALA A 65 19.94 -12.55 10.76
N THR A 66 20.53 -12.66 9.56
CA THR A 66 20.85 -13.93 8.90
C THR A 66 21.91 -14.71 9.68
N GLU A 67 22.98 -14.03 10.12
CA GLU A 67 24.08 -14.65 10.90
C GLU A 67 23.57 -15.29 12.20
N ILE A 68 22.64 -14.61 12.91
CA ILE A 68 22.10 -15.10 14.18
C ILE A 68 20.86 -16.00 14.02
N GLY A 69 20.37 -16.21 12.80
CA GLY A 69 19.19 -17.03 12.51
C GLY A 69 17.86 -16.44 13.05
N ASP A 70 17.75 -15.12 13.22
CA ASP A 70 16.49 -14.49 13.67
C ASP A 70 15.55 -14.28 12.47
N GLY A 71 14.87 -15.35 12.05
CA GLY A 71 14.01 -15.35 10.86
C GLY A 71 12.85 -14.34 10.93
N VAL A 72 12.37 -14.00 12.12
CA VAL A 72 11.31 -13.00 12.31
C VAL A 72 11.83 -11.60 11.96
N GLN A 73 13.01 -11.23 12.48
CA GLN A 73 13.62 -9.96 12.11
C GLN A 73 14.11 -9.94 10.67
N GLU A 74 14.63 -11.06 10.18
CA GLU A 74 15.08 -11.19 8.79
C GLU A 74 13.94 -10.88 7.81
N ALA A 75 12.74 -11.44 8.02
CA ALA A 75 11.57 -11.16 7.18
C ALA A 75 11.17 -9.67 7.19
N ALA A 76 11.10 -9.06 8.38
CA ALA A 76 10.78 -7.65 8.52
C ALA A 76 11.81 -6.74 7.83
N ILE A 77 13.10 -7.05 7.98
CA ILE A 77 14.19 -6.28 7.37
C ILE A 77 14.20 -6.48 5.85
N LYS A 78 13.95 -7.69 5.34
CA LYS A 78 13.83 -7.94 3.89
C LYS A 78 12.73 -7.07 3.27
N SER A 79 11.60 -6.91 3.95
CA SER A 79 10.54 -5.99 3.50
C SER A 79 11.06 -4.55 3.41
N THR A 80 11.65 -4.03 4.49
CA THR A 80 12.19 -2.65 4.50
C THR A 80 13.27 -2.43 3.45
N VAL A 81 14.21 -3.37 3.28
CA VAL A 81 15.27 -3.26 2.27
C VAL A 81 14.67 -3.31 0.86
N THR A 82 13.59 -4.09 0.65
CA THR A 82 12.85 -4.11 -0.61
C THR A 82 12.23 -2.75 -0.90
N ASP A 83 11.55 -2.14 0.07
CA ASP A 83 10.94 -0.80 -0.08
C ASP A 83 12.00 0.25 -0.44
N LEU A 84 13.18 0.19 0.19
CA LEU A 84 14.30 1.08 -0.12
C LEU A 84 14.81 0.91 -1.54
N TYR A 85 14.96 -0.33 -2.02
CA TYR A 85 15.33 -0.59 -3.40
C TYR A 85 14.29 -0.09 -4.40
N VAL A 86 13.00 -0.26 -4.09
CA VAL A 86 11.89 0.22 -4.93
C VAL A 86 11.88 1.75 -4.99
N ALA A 87 11.99 2.43 -3.85
CA ALA A 87 12.08 3.88 -3.79
C ALA A 87 13.28 4.44 -4.58
N MET A 88 14.36 3.65 -4.70
CA MET A 88 15.54 3.99 -5.51
C MET A 88 15.43 3.57 -6.99
N GLY A 89 14.30 3.02 -7.43
CA GLY A 89 14.09 2.52 -8.80
C GLY A 89 14.91 1.27 -9.15
N LYS A 90 15.43 0.56 -8.14
CA LYS A 90 16.33 -0.61 -8.27
C LYS A 90 15.66 -1.89 -7.78
N THR A 91 14.39 -2.08 -8.11
CA THR A 91 13.56 -3.23 -7.71
C THR A 91 14.23 -4.59 -7.97
N ASP A 92 15.02 -4.70 -9.05
CA ASP A 92 15.73 -5.95 -9.40
C ASP A 92 16.77 -6.40 -8.38
N LYS A 93 17.24 -5.48 -7.52
CA LYS A 93 18.20 -5.76 -6.45
C LYS A 93 17.51 -6.09 -5.11
N ALA A 94 16.19 -5.99 -5.04
CA ALA A 94 15.47 -6.21 -3.79
C ALA A 94 15.52 -7.68 -3.35
N PRO A 95 15.71 -7.97 -2.05
CA PRO A 95 15.79 -9.34 -1.54
C PRO A 95 14.49 -10.12 -1.76
N ASN A 96 13.34 -9.46 -1.71
CA ASN A 96 12.04 -10.09 -1.95
C ASN A 96 11.68 -10.22 -3.44
N ARG A 97 12.47 -9.65 -4.37
CA ARG A 97 12.15 -9.69 -5.81
C ARG A 97 12.04 -11.11 -6.35
N LYS A 98 13.06 -11.94 -6.09
CA LYS A 98 13.10 -13.34 -6.55
C LYS A 98 11.95 -14.20 -6.00
N PRO A 99 11.69 -14.23 -4.68
CA PRO A 99 10.56 -14.99 -4.15
C PRO A 99 9.22 -14.45 -4.65
N ALA A 100 9.08 -13.14 -4.86
CA ALA A 100 7.85 -12.56 -5.43
C ALA A 100 7.59 -13.02 -6.87
N MET A 101 8.61 -12.97 -7.73
CA MET A 101 8.48 -13.47 -9.11
C MET A 101 8.19 -14.97 -9.16
N LYS A 102 8.72 -15.74 -8.21
CA LYS A 102 8.39 -17.17 -8.08
C LYS A 102 6.92 -17.35 -7.66
N ALA A 103 6.44 -16.59 -6.69
CA ALA A 103 5.04 -16.62 -6.26
C ALA A 103 4.09 -16.28 -7.42
N LEU A 104 4.40 -15.22 -8.18
CA LEU A 104 3.66 -14.85 -9.38
C LEU A 104 3.65 -15.97 -10.44
N GLY A 105 4.79 -16.65 -10.63
CA GLY A 105 4.87 -17.80 -11.52
C GLY A 105 3.98 -18.98 -11.09
N GLU A 106 3.89 -19.26 -9.78
CA GLU A 106 2.98 -20.30 -9.26
C GLU A 106 1.51 -19.88 -9.38
N LEU A 107 1.20 -18.60 -9.17
CA LEU A 107 -0.14 -18.06 -9.41
C LEU A 107 -0.55 -18.25 -10.88
N VAL A 108 0.33 -17.91 -11.82
CA VAL A 108 0.10 -18.10 -13.26
C VAL A 108 -0.14 -19.57 -13.60
N LYS A 109 0.65 -20.49 -13.06
CA LYS A 109 0.45 -21.94 -13.29
C LYS A 109 -0.89 -22.42 -12.75
N ALA A 110 -1.27 -21.98 -11.55
CA ALA A 110 -2.56 -22.33 -10.97
C ALA A 110 -3.72 -21.75 -11.79
N PHE A 111 -3.53 -20.54 -12.32
CA PHE A 111 -4.51 -19.89 -13.19
C PHE A 111 -4.68 -20.64 -14.52
N GLU A 112 -3.57 -21.02 -15.17
CA GLU A 112 -3.58 -21.84 -16.38
C GLU A 112 -4.23 -23.22 -16.17
N ALA A 113 -4.01 -23.81 -14.99
CA ALA A 113 -4.64 -25.08 -14.61
C ALA A 113 -6.09 -24.93 -14.15
N GLN A 114 -6.60 -23.71 -14.00
CA GLN A 114 -7.90 -23.39 -13.38
C GLN A 114 -8.08 -24.07 -12.01
N ASP A 115 -6.98 -24.23 -11.28
CA ASP A 115 -6.96 -24.83 -9.95
C ASP A 115 -7.24 -23.74 -8.92
N LYS A 116 -8.49 -23.69 -8.46
CA LYS A 116 -8.98 -22.69 -7.51
C LYS A 116 -8.16 -22.65 -6.22
N ASP A 117 -7.92 -23.81 -5.61
CA ASP A 117 -7.30 -23.86 -4.28
C ASP A 117 -5.84 -23.41 -4.38
N ARG A 118 -5.13 -23.89 -5.41
CA ARG A 118 -3.75 -23.44 -5.66
C ARG A 118 -3.67 -21.96 -6.06
N PHE A 119 -4.66 -21.46 -6.80
CA PHE A 119 -4.70 -20.06 -7.18
C PHE A 119 -4.87 -19.16 -5.95
N GLN A 120 -5.78 -19.51 -5.04
CA GLN A 120 -5.99 -18.77 -3.80
C GLN A 120 -4.78 -18.84 -2.87
N ASP A 121 -4.16 -20.01 -2.72
CA ASP A 121 -2.96 -20.19 -1.91
C ASP A 121 -1.77 -19.39 -2.47
N ALA A 122 -1.58 -19.43 -3.80
CA ALA A 122 -0.54 -18.66 -4.46
C ALA A 122 -0.79 -17.14 -4.36
N ALA A 123 -2.04 -16.69 -4.50
CA ALA A 123 -2.41 -15.29 -4.36
C ALA A 123 -2.14 -14.78 -2.95
N LYS A 124 -2.55 -15.55 -1.93
CA LYS A 124 -2.30 -15.24 -0.52
C LYS A 124 -0.81 -15.22 -0.19
N TYR A 125 -0.03 -16.14 -0.74
CA TYR A 125 1.42 -16.14 -0.56
C TYR A 125 2.08 -14.94 -1.26
N MET A 126 1.59 -14.57 -2.45
CA MET A 126 2.08 -13.42 -3.22
C MET A 126 1.79 -12.08 -2.52
N ASP A 127 0.67 -11.96 -1.79
CA ASP A 127 0.29 -10.75 -1.04
C ASP A 127 1.41 -10.27 -0.08
N GLY A 128 2.14 -11.22 0.53
CA GLY A 128 3.30 -10.92 1.38
C GLY A 128 4.52 -10.31 0.65
N PHE A 129 4.46 -10.20 -0.68
CA PHE A 129 5.52 -9.67 -1.52
C PHE A 129 5.05 -8.57 -2.47
N TYR A 130 3.89 -7.95 -2.21
CA TYR A 130 3.34 -6.90 -3.08
C TYR A 130 4.34 -5.75 -3.35
N ASN A 131 5.13 -5.38 -2.32
CA ASN A 131 6.17 -4.35 -2.46
C ASN A 131 7.34 -4.74 -3.38
N ALA A 132 7.48 -6.01 -3.76
CA ALA A 132 8.58 -6.49 -4.59
C ALA A 132 8.18 -6.72 -6.06
N LEU A 133 6.89 -6.59 -6.39
CA LEU A 133 6.36 -6.71 -7.75
C LEU A 133 6.06 -5.34 -8.33
N LYS A 134 6.32 -5.17 -9.62
CA LYS A 134 5.83 -4.01 -10.36
C LYS A 134 4.44 -4.35 -10.91
N GLN A 135 3.63 -3.33 -11.13
CA GLN A 135 2.31 -3.52 -11.73
C GLN A 135 2.42 -4.19 -13.10
N GLU A 136 3.43 -3.81 -13.91
CA GLU A 136 3.64 -4.40 -15.23
C GLU A 136 3.98 -5.89 -15.17
N ASP A 137 4.64 -6.39 -14.11
CA ASP A 137 4.95 -7.81 -13.98
C ASP A 137 3.67 -8.64 -13.87
N ILE A 138 2.72 -8.17 -13.05
CA ILE A 138 1.45 -8.83 -12.80
C ILE A 138 0.56 -8.75 -14.05
N GLU A 139 0.42 -7.56 -14.61
CA GLU A 139 -0.40 -7.33 -15.81
C GLU A 139 0.07 -8.19 -16.99
N LEU A 140 1.37 -8.20 -17.29
CA LEU A 140 1.91 -9.02 -18.39
C LEU A 140 1.69 -10.52 -18.15
N ALA A 141 1.88 -10.97 -16.91
CA ALA A 141 1.71 -12.36 -16.53
C ALA A 141 0.25 -12.83 -16.68
N ILE A 142 -0.70 -12.07 -16.13
CA ILE A 142 -2.13 -12.40 -16.16
C ILE A 142 -2.72 -12.24 -17.56
N THR A 143 -2.41 -11.14 -18.26
CA THR A 143 -2.90 -10.86 -19.62
C THR A 143 -2.46 -11.94 -20.59
N ARG A 144 -1.24 -12.47 -20.44
CA ARG A 144 -0.73 -13.58 -21.26
C ARG A 144 -1.57 -14.85 -21.12
N VAL A 145 -2.07 -15.16 -19.91
CA VAL A 145 -2.93 -16.33 -19.70
C VAL A 145 -4.30 -16.08 -20.30
N ILE A 146 -4.91 -14.93 -20.00
CA ILE A 146 -6.24 -14.55 -20.53
C ILE A 146 -6.24 -14.57 -22.06
N SER A 147 -5.18 -14.08 -22.70
CA SER A 147 -5.10 -14.01 -24.18
C SER A 147 -5.16 -15.38 -24.87
N LYS A 148 -4.92 -16.49 -24.15
CA LYS A 148 -5.02 -17.85 -24.72
C LYS A 148 -6.47 -18.28 -24.93
N ASP A 149 -7.34 -17.96 -23.97
CA ASP A 149 -8.78 -18.28 -24.01
C ASP A 149 -9.56 -17.29 -23.11
N PRO A 150 -9.84 -16.08 -23.62
CA PRO A 150 -10.38 -15.01 -22.79
C PRO A 150 -11.69 -15.36 -22.08
N PRO A 151 -12.72 -15.96 -22.72
CA PRO A 151 -13.96 -16.30 -22.04
C PRO A 151 -13.75 -17.24 -20.85
N THR A 152 -12.93 -18.27 -21.02
CA THR A 152 -12.68 -19.31 -20.02
C THR A 152 -11.94 -18.76 -18.80
N TYR A 153 -10.87 -17.99 -19.02
CA TYR A 153 -10.06 -17.44 -17.93
C TYR A 153 -10.74 -16.26 -17.22
N MET A 154 -11.53 -15.45 -17.94
CA MET A 154 -12.32 -14.38 -17.34
C MET A 154 -13.42 -14.95 -16.43
N ALA A 155 -14.13 -15.99 -16.89
CA ALA A 155 -15.13 -16.67 -16.07
C ALA A 155 -14.51 -17.29 -14.79
N PHE A 156 -13.29 -17.81 -14.88
CA PHE A 156 -12.56 -18.31 -13.72
C PHE A 156 -12.23 -17.18 -12.72
N LEU A 157 -11.76 -16.02 -13.18
CA LEU A 157 -11.47 -14.87 -12.30
C LEU A 157 -12.74 -14.36 -11.61
N GLU A 158 -13.83 -14.21 -12.38
CA GLU A 158 -15.14 -13.78 -11.87
C GLU A 158 -15.68 -14.75 -10.79
N ALA A 159 -15.59 -16.05 -11.05
CA ALA A 159 -16.03 -17.08 -10.10
C ALA A 159 -15.20 -17.13 -8.80
N ASN A 160 -13.99 -16.56 -8.82
CA ASN A 160 -13.07 -16.53 -7.68
C ASN A 160 -12.98 -15.15 -7.00
N GLY A 161 -13.86 -14.21 -7.34
CA GLY A 161 -14.02 -12.95 -6.62
C GLY A 161 -13.00 -11.86 -6.99
N GLU A 162 -12.17 -12.10 -8.00
CA GLU A 162 -11.38 -11.04 -8.64
C GLU A 162 -12.35 -10.20 -9.48
N GLN A 163 -12.61 -8.96 -9.06
CA GLN A 163 -13.36 -8.01 -9.87
C GLN A 163 -12.50 -7.64 -11.08
N VAL A 164 -12.68 -8.36 -12.18
CA VAL A 164 -12.14 -7.92 -13.46
C VAL A 164 -12.80 -6.59 -13.80
N ALA A 165 -12.00 -5.55 -13.97
CA ALA A 165 -12.42 -4.15 -14.01
C ALA A 165 -13.36 -3.78 -15.18
N ASP A 166 -13.82 -4.74 -16.00
CA ASP A 166 -14.52 -4.47 -17.26
C ASP A 166 -15.89 -5.14 -17.43
N GLN A 167 -16.57 -5.55 -16.36
CA GLN A 167 -18.01 -5.71 -16.49
C GLN A 167 -18.70 -4.34 -16.42
N LYS A 168 -18.98 -3.76 -17.61
CA LYS A 168 -20.04 -2.74 -17.75
C LYS A 168 -21.27 -3.29 -17.01
N PRO A 169 -21.79 -2.60 -15.98
CA PRO A 169 -22.92 -3.13 -15.24
C PRO A 169 -24.07 -3.36 -16.21
N VAL A 170 -24.63 -4.58 -16.20
CA VAL A 170 -25.86 -4.89 -16.92
C VAL A 170 -26.87 -3.82 -16.55
N ALA A 171 -27.41 -3.12 -17.55
CA ALA A 171 -28.40 -2.09 -17.35
C ALA A 171 -29.64 -2.72 -16.70
N THR A 172 -29.73 -2.67 -15.37
CA THR A 172 -30.94 -3.06 -14.65
C THR A 172 -32.02 -2.05 -15.01
N THR A 173 -33.16 -2.54 -15.51
CA THR A 173 -34.38 -1.74 -15.65
C THR A 173 -34.88 -1.38 -14.26
N GLY A 174 -34.39 -0.25 -13.73
CA GLY A 174 -34.73 0.26 -12.41
C GLY A 174 -33.65 1.20 -11.85
N GLN A 175 -34.02 2.10 -10.94
CA GLN A 175 -33.07 2.98 -10.25
C GLN A 175 -32.27 2.15 -9.24
N THR A 176 -31.11 1.62 -9.63
CA THR A 176 -30.18 1.02 -8.68
C THR A 176 -29.22 2.09 -8.18
N ALA A 177 -29.15 2.23 -6.85
CA ALA A 177 -28.17 3.08 -6.19
C ALA A 177 -27.31 2.19 -5.28
N LYS A 178 -25.99 2.33 -5.37
CA LYS A 178 -25.07 1.70 -4.41
C LYS A 178 -24.78 2.68 -3.28
N THR A 179 -24.95 2.21 -2.06
CA THR A 179 -24.63 2.92 -0.82
C THR A 179 -23.18 2.59 -0.43
N VAL A 180 -22.35 3.61 -0.27
CA VAL A 180 -21.04 3.46 0.35
C VAL A 180 -21.18 3.70 1.85
N LEU A 181 -20.73 2.75 2.67
CA LEU A 181 -20.76 2.88 4.14
C LEU A 181 -19.85 4.03 4.58
N HIS A 182 -20.33 4.85 5.52
CA HIS A 182 -19.62 6.04 6.01
C HIS A 182 -18.20 5.71 6.53
N GLU A 183 -18.04 4.56 7.20
CA GLU A 183 -16.77 4.12 7.78
C GLU A 183 -15.75 3.78 6.69
N MET A 184 -16.19 3.16 5.59
CA MET A 184 -15.34 2.85 4.43
C MET A 184 -14.89 4.12 3.72
N MET A 185 -15.77 5.10 3.61
CA MET A 185 -15.44 6.41 3.05
C MET A 185 -14.43 7.17 3.92
N TYR A 186 -14.60 7.14 5.25
CA TYR A 186 -13.68 7.76 6.19
C TYR A 186 -12.30 7.08 6.18
N PHE A 187 -12.29 5.75 6.15
CA PHE A 187 -11.07 4.96 6.00
C PHE A 187 -10.32 5.36 4.72
N GLY A 188 -11.03 5.48 3.59
CA GLY A 188 -10.48 5.98 2.33
C GLY A 188 -9.78 7.32 2.49
N PHE A 189 -10.48 8.35 3.00
CA PHE A 189 -9.91 9.69 3.20
C PHE A 189 -8.66 9.71 4.09
N SER A 190 -8.57 8.78 5.05
CA SER A 190 -7.45 8.68 6.00
C SER A 190 -6.28 7.83 5.52
N SER A 191 -6.48 6.95 4.53
CA SER A 191 -5.49 5.96 4.08
C SER A 191 -5.03 6.16 2.63
N GLY A 192 -5.71 7.03 1.87
CA GLY A 192 -5.33 7.37 0.50
C GLY A 192 -4.08 8.26 0.40
N GLY A 193 -3.41 8.22 -0.74
CA GLY A 193 -2.11 8.89 -0.99
C GLY A 193 -2.13 10.43 -0.86
N ILE A 194 -3.30 11.06 -0.89
CA ILE A 194 -3.46 12.52 -0.68
C ILE A 194 -3.98 12.86 0.73
N SER A 195 -4.41 11.86 1.52
CA SER A 195 -4.77 11.96 2.95
C SER A 195 -5.40 13.29 3.36
N TYR A 196 -6.64 13.53 2.95
CA TYR A 196 -7.38 14.76 3.25
C TYR A 196 -7.65 14.95 4.77
N GLY A 197 -7.38 13.92 5.58
CA GLY A 197 -7.34 14.02 7.04
C GLY A 197 -8.72 14.11 7.72
N PRO A 198 -8.77 14.24 9.05
CA PRO A 198 -10.00 14.17 9.85
C PRO A 198 -10.97 15.34 9.64
N ARG A 199 -10.60 16.30 8.78
CA ARG A 199 -11.37 17.51 8.47
C ARG A 199 -12.69 17.22 7.75
N TYR A 200 -12.76 16.10 7.02
CA TYR A 200 -13.91 15.72 6.21
C TYR A 200 -14.77 14.70 6.92
N ARG A 201 -16.03 15.06 7.22
CA ARG A 201 -17.04 14.11 7.70
C ARG A 201 -18.16 13.99 6.68
N PRO A 202 -18.41 12.81 6.10
CA PRO A 202 -19.62 12.57 5.33
C PRO A 202 -20.82 12.63 6.28
N ASN A 203 -21.70 13.61 6.09
CA ASN A 203 -22.88 13.82 6.93
C ASN A 203 -24.09 13.02 6.41
N ARG A 204 -24.07 12.67 5.11
CA ARG A 204 -25.03 11.75 4.50
C ARG A 204 -24.33 10.78 3.55
N ILE A 205 -24.92 9.59 3.45
CA ILE A 205 -24.52 8.51 2.54
C ILE A 205 -24.46 9.05 1.11
N SER A 206 -23.29 8.98 0.49
CA SER A 206 -23.15 9.27 -0.93
C SER A 206 -23.90 8.21 -1.73
N THR A 207 -24.84 8.68 -2.55
CA THR A 207 -25.71 7.82 -3.35
C THR A 207 -25.40 8.08 -4.82
N LYS A 208 -25.01 7.02 -5.55
CA LYS A 208 -24.74 7.10 -6.98
C LYS A 208 -25.98 6.68 -7.77
N ARG A 209 -26.38 7.48 -8.77
CA ARG A 209 -27.40 7.10 -9.75
C ARG A 209 -26.72 6.73 -11.07
N PHE A 210 -26.98 5.52 -11.56
CA PHE A 210 -26.46 5.04 -12.85
C PHE A 210 -27.47 5.35 -13.96
N ASN A 211 -27.34 6.49 -14.63
CA ASN A 211 -28.06 6.82 -15.85
C ASN A 211 -27.22 7.76 -16.75
N SER A 212 -27.73 8.10 -17.93
CA SER A 212 -27.07 8.98 -18.94
C SER A 212 -26.71 10.39 -18.44
N THR A 213 -27.13 10.74 -17.22
CA THR A 213 -26.74 11.98 -16.54
C THR A 213 -26.23 11.60 -15.16
N THR A 214 -25.02 11.04 -15.10
CA THR A 214 -24.39 10.67 -13.82
C THR A 214 -24.35 11.91 -12.93
N ARG A 215 -25.09 11.86 -11.82
CA ARG A 215 -25.11 12.89 -10.78
C ARG A 215 -24.70 12.23 -9.48
N THR A 216 -23.55 12.64 -8.94
CA THR A 216 -23.12 12.27 -7.60
C THR A 216 -23.61 13.33 -6.63
N ILE A 217 -24.27 12.93 -5.55
CA ILE A 217 -24.64 13.83 -4.44
C ILE A 217 -23.92 13.32 -3.20
N SER A 218 -23.04 14.15 -2.67
CA SER A 218 -22.42 13.96 -1.35
C SER A 218 -22.63 15.23 -0.52
N VAL A 219 -22.93 15.06 0.77
CA VAL A 219 -23.01 16.17 1.73
C VAL A 219 -21.85 16.00 2.70
N LEU A 220 -20.81 16.79 2.49
CA LEU A 220 -19.63 16.83 3.34
C LEU A 220 -19.76 17.96 4.35
N GLN A 221 -19.39 17.71 5.60
CA GLN A 221 -19.22 18.75 6.61
C GLN A 221 -17.73 18.98 6.82
N LEU A 222 -17.31 20.25 6.68
CA LEU A 222 -15.97 20.70 7.03
C LEU A 222 -15.89 20.92 8.54
N ASN A 223 -14.82 20.42 9.16
CA ASN A 223 -14.53 20.65 10.58
C ASN A 223 -13.45 21.74 10.74
N ASP A 224 -13.48 22.48 11.84
CA ASP A 224 -12.61 23.64 12.12
C ASP A 224 -11.21 23.26 12.64
N GLN A 225 -10.74 22.05 12.35
CA GLN A 225 -9.51 21.49 12.93
C GLN A 225 -8.22 21.79 12.12
N SER A 226 -8.22 22.79 11.22
CA SER A 226 -7.10 23.08 10.31
C SER A 226 -7.06 24.56 9.89
N ASP A 227 -5.84 25.09 9.68
CA ASP A 227 -5.57 26.49 9.35
C ASP A 227 -6.32 26.99 8.10
N GLN A 228 -6.79 28.23 8.19
CA GLN A 228 -7.93 28.79 7.44
C GLN A 228 -7.63 29.35 6.04
N TRP A 229 -6.43 29.15 5.48
CA TRP A 229 -6.03 29.80 4.22
C TRP A 229 -6.95 29.46 3.02
N GLU A 230 -7.53 28.26 3.00
CA GLU A 230 -8.45 27.82 1.94
C GLU A 230 -9.78 28.59 1.91
N ARG A 231 -10.18 29.27 3.01
CA ARG A 231 -11.41 30.08 3.05
C ARG A 231 -11.29 31.35 2.22
N GLU A 232 -10.08 31.84 2.00
CA GLU A 232 -9.79 33.03 1.19
C GLU A 232 -10.00 32.77 -0.30
N LEU A 233 -9.94 31.49 -0.73
CA LEU A 233 -10.11 31.09 -2.12
C LEU A 233 -11.58 30.95 -2.55
N GLY A 234 -12.54 31.06 -1.61
CA GLY A 234 -13.98 30.92 -1.89
C GLY A 234 -14.43 29.51 -2.31
N TYR A 235 -13.49 28.60 -2.56
CA TYR A 235 -13.69 27.21 -2.92
C TYR A 235 -12.73 26.33 -2.12
N ASN A 236 -13.19 25.18 -1.64
CA ASN A 236 -12.34 24.21 -0.97
C ASN A 236 -11.87 23.15 -1.99
N PRO A 237 -10.61 23.19 -2.46
CA PRO A 237 -10.14 22.31 -3.54
C PRO A 237 -10.27 20.83 -3.18
N SER A 238 -10.03 20.52 -1.91
CA SER A 238 -10.14 19.17 -1.34
C SER A 238 -11.57 18.64 -1.28
N MET A 239 -12.61 19.49 -1.18
CA MET A 239 -14.00 19.05 -1.37
C MET A 239 -14.30 18.66 -2.82
N LEU A 240 -13.74 19.41 -3.77
CA LEU A 240 -13.94 19.16 -5.21
C LEU A 240 -13.17 17.91 -5.66
N ASP A 241 -11.95 17.74 -5.16
CA ASP A 241 -11.01 16.70 -5.55
C ASP A 241 -11.20 15.39 -4.76
N GLY A 242 -11.49 15.48 -3.45
CA GLY A 242 -11.54 14.33 -2.57
C GLY A 242 -12.63 13.31 -2.93
N THR A 243 -13.78 13.78 -3.42
CA THR A 243 -14.85 12.88 -3.89
C THR A 243 -14.52 12.22 -5.23
N LEU A 244 -13.76 12.90 -6.09
CA LEU A 244 -13.31 12.37 -7.38
C LEU A 244 -12.26 11.27 -7.20
N GLN A 245 -11.27 11.52 -6.35
CA GLN A 245 -10.13 10.62 -6.17
C GLN A 245 -10.41 9.39 -5.29
N HIS A 246 -11.36 9.48 -4.35
CA HIS A 246 -11.72 8.35 -3.48
C HIS A 246 -12.78 7.43 -4.09
N THR A 247 -12.92 7.41 -5.41
CA THR A 247 -13.92 6.62 -6.17
C THR A 247 -15.39 6.90 -5.80
N ALA A 248 -15.66 7.92 -4.97
CA ALA A 248 -17.01 8.35 -4.61
C ALA A 248 -17.74 9.03 -5.79
N ALA A 249 -16.97 9.61 -6.72
CA ALA A 249 -17.43 10.07 -8.03
C ALA A 249 -16.68 9.30 -9.14
N ALA A 250 -17.05 8.04 -9.35
CA ALA A 250 -16.67 7.33 -10.58
C ALA A 250 -17.48 7.90 -11.76
N GLY A 251 -16.85 8.82 -12.51
CA GLY A 251 -17.38 9.38 -13.75
C GLY A 251 -17.47 8.32 -14.84
N TYR A 252 -18.57 8.35 -15.60
CA TYR A 252 -18.69 7.62 -16.86
C TYR A 252 -18.26 8.56 -17.98
N TYR A 253 -17.39 8.10 -18.88
CA TYR A 253 -17.25 8.69 -20.21
C TYR A 253 -18.33 8.07 -21.09
N PRO A 254 -19.34 8.83 -21.55
CA PRO A 254 -20.12 8.41 -22.70
C PRO A 254 -19.23 8.51 -23.94
N ASP A 255 -19.35 7.52 -24.82
CA ASP A 255 -18.84 7.60 -26.19
C ASP A 255 -19.37 8.86 -26.90
#